data_AF-A0AAE3HIB5-F1
#
_entry.id   AF-A0AAE3HIB5-F1
#
_cell.length_a   1.000
_cell.length_b   1.000
_cell.length_c   1.000
_cell.angle_alpha   90.00
_cell.angle_beta   90.00
_cell.angle_gamma   90.00
#
_symmetry.space_group_name_H-M   'P 1'
#
loop_
_entity.id
_entity.type
_entity.pdbx_description
1 polymer ?
#
loop_
_entity_poly.entity_id
_entity_poly.type
_entity_poly.pdbx_seq_one_letter_code
_entity_poly.pdbx_strand_id
1 'polypeptide(L)' 'MPRLMLTDADWSRLSSLLQLSGRVYNKTEHRLTLEGILYRMRTGCPWR' A
#
# COMPACT_ATOMS: atom_id res chain seq x y z
N MET A 1 4.25 -17.78 -2.67
CA MET A 1 4.92 -16.54 -3.09
C MET A 1 5.46 -15.81 -1.87
N PRO A 2 6.74 -15.39 -1.84
CA PRO A 2 7.29 -14.60 -0.75
C PRO A 2 6.52 -13.28 -0.61
N ARG A 3 6.27 -12.85 0.63
CA ARG A 3 5.53 -11.62 0.91
C ARG A 3 6.44 -10.42 0.63
N LEU A 4 6.26 -9.79 -0.53
CA LEU A 4 6.99 -8.58 -0.90
C LEU A 4 6.35 -7.38 -0.21
N MET A 5 6.91 -6.95 0.92
CA MET A 5 6.48 -5.73 1.61
C MET A 5 7.15 -4.50 1.01
N LEU A 6 6.45 -3.37 1.05
CA LEU A 6 7.01 -2.06 0.73
C LEU A 6 8.10 -1.72 1.74
N THR A 7 9.26 -1.38 1.20
CA THR A 7 10.33 -0.79 2.00
C THR A 7 9.89 0.58 2.52
N ASP A 8 10.54 1.09 3.56
CA ASP A 8 10.22 2.42 4.09
C ASP A 8 10.47 3.53 3.05
N ALA A 9 11.46 3.34 2.17
CA ALA A 9 11.75 4.25 1.07
C ALA A 9 10.61 4.27 0.03
N ASP A 10 10.13 3.09 -0.39
CA ASP A 10 9.01 2.99 -1.33
C ASP A 10 7.73 3.55 -0.73
N TRP A 11 7.47 3.24 0.54
CA TRP A 11 6.32 3.78 1.27
C TRP A 11 6.37 5.30 1.36
N SER A 12 7.52 5.89 1.65
CA SER A 12 7.68 7.35 1.73
C SER A 12 7.34 8.03 0.40
N ARG A 13 7.83 7.49 -0.72
CA ARG A 13 7.55 8.01 -2.06
C ARG A 13 6.05 7.88 -2.41
N LEU A 14 5.46 6.73 -2.11
CA LEU A 14 4.07 6.43 -2.46
C LEU A 14 3.10 7.22 -1.57
N SER A 15 3.38 7.33 -0.27
CA SER A 15 2.62 8.15 0.69
C SER A 15 2.63 9.62 0.28
N SER A 16 3.77 10.15 -0.17
CA SER A 16 3.87 11.52 -0.69
C SER A 16 2.94 11.75 -1.89
N LEU A 17 2.88 10.80 -2.84
CA LEU A 17 1.98 10.89 -3.99
C LEU A 17 0.50 10.78 -3.59
N LEU A 18 0.17 9.90 -2.64
CA LEU A 18 -1.19 9.75 -2.12
C LEU A 18 -1.65 11.02 -1.40
N GLN A 19 -0.77 11.66 -0.63
CA GLN A 19 -1.07 12.93 0.04
C GLN A 19 -1.29 14.07 -0.96
N LEU A 20 -0.48 14.13 -2.03
CA LEU A 20 -0.66 15.10 -3.12
C LEU A 20 -2.02 14.97 -3.82
N SER A 21 -2.63 13.79 -3.81
CA SER A 21 -3.97 13.60 -4.37
C SER A 21 -5.07 14.34 -3.60
N GLY A 22 -4.80 14.78 -2.37
CA GLY A 22 -5.78 15.43 -1.47
C GLY A 22 -6.90 14.51 -0.97
N ARG A 23 -6.91 13.24 -1.40
CA ARG A 23 -7.93 12.25 -1.05
C ARG A 23 -7.50 11.29 0.05
N VAL A 24 -6.20 11.21 0.30
CA VAL A 24 -5.60 10.31 1.30
C VAL A 24 -4.78 11.17 2.25
N TYR A 25 -5.14 11.16 3.53
CA TYR A 25 -4.41 11.86 4.58
C TYR A 25 -3.34 10.94 5.18
N ASN A 26 -2.39 11.50 5.93
CA ASN A 26 -1.34 10.68 6.53
C ASN A 26 -1.90 9.90 7.74
N LYS A 27 -2.12 8.59 7.57
CA LYS A 27 -2.49 7.65 8.63
C LYS A 27 -1.67 6.37 8.51
N THR A 28 -1.11 5.91 9.62
CA THR A 28 -0.26 4.70 9.65
C THR A 28 -0.98 3.46 9.12
N GLU A 29 -2.30 3.38 9.29
CA GLU A 29 -3.15 2.28 8.83
C GLU A 29 -3.26 2.18 7.30
N HIS A 30 -2.98 3.26 6.56
CA HIS A 30 -3.01 3.23 5.10
C HIS A 30 -1.92 2.33 4.53
N ARG A 31 -0.77 2.20 5.21
CA ARG A 31 0.30 1.29 4.79
C ARG A 31 -0.19 -0.15 4.75
N LEU A 32 -0.83 -0.60 5.84
CA LEU A 32 -1.35 -1.96 5.97
C LEU A 32 -2.47 -2.24 4.96
N THR A 33 -3.32 -1.25 4.68
CA THR A 33 -4.38 -1.36 3.68
C THR A 33 -3.79 -1.53 2.28
N LEU A 34 -2.81 -0.71 1.92
CA LEU A 34 -2.16 -0.76 0.61
C LEU A 34 -1.38 -2.07 0.41
N GLU A 35 -0.68 -2.53 1.46
CA GLU A 35 -0.02 -3.85 1.48
C GLU A 35 -1.01 -4.98 1.22
N GLY A 36 -2.20 -4.93 1.85
CA GLY A 36 -3.26 -5.90 1.61
C GLY A 36 -3.76 -5.90 0.15
N ILE A 37 -3.93 -4.72 -0.45
CA ILE A 37 -4.31 -4.56 -1.87
C ILE A 37 -3.23 -5.14 -2.78
N LEU A 38 -1.96 -4.74 -2.58
CA LEU A 38 -0.83 -5.21 -3.37
C LEU A 38 -0.63 -6.71 -3.24
N TYR A 39 -0.83 -7.27 -2.04
CA TYR A 39 -0.79 -8.70 -1.82
C TYR A 39 -1.82 -9.43 -2.68
N ARG A 40 -3.10 -9.02 -2.67
CA ARG A 40 -4.12 -9.65 -3.52
C ARG A 40 -3.84 -9.51 -5.00
N MET A 41 -3.38 -8.34 -5.45
CA MET A 41 -3.01 -8.13 -6.86
C MET A 41 -1.88 -9.08 -7.30
N ARG A 42 -0.89 -9.33 -6.42
CA ARG A 42 0.22 -10.24 -6.70
C ARG A 42 -0.16 -11.71 -6.64
N THR A 43 -1.04 -12.10 -5.71
CA THR A 43 -1.40 -13.51 -5.50
C THR A 43 -2.63 -13.94 -6.29
N GLY A 44 -3.39 -13.00 -6.85
CA GLY A 44 -4.69 -13.27 -7.45
C GLY A 44 -5.73 -13.76 -6.44
N CYS A 45 -5.51 -13.56 -5.13
CA CYS A 45 -6.48 -13.96 -4.12
C CYS A 45 -7.80 -13.23 -4.36
N PRO A 46 -8.93 -13.95 -4.43
CA PRO A 46 -10.23 -13.33 -4.66
C PRO A 46 -10.48 -12.32 -3.55
N TRP A 47 -11.02 -11.16 -3.90
CA TRP A 47 -11.82 -10.40 -2.95
C TRP A 47 -12.98 -11.31 -2.52
N ARG A 48 -13.39 -11.25 -1.26
CA ARG A 48 -14.41 -12.13 -0.67
C ARG A 48 -15.41 -12.74 -1.65
#